data_AF-A0AA97EEA5-F1
#
_entry.id   AF-A0AA97EEA5-F1
#
_cell.length_a   1.000
_cell.length_b   1.000
_cell.length_c   1.000
_cell.angle_alpha   90.00
_cell.angle_beta   90.00
_cell.angle_gamma   90.00
#
_symmetry.space_group_name_H-M   'P 1'
#
loop_
_entity.id
_entity.type
_entity.pdbx_description
1 polymer ?
#
loop_
_entity_poly.entity_id
_entity_poly.type
_entity_poly.pdbx_seq_one_letter_code
_entity_poly.pdbx_strand_id
1 'polypeptide(L)'
;MELQSTGQFFTPGSNRATEELIDASGLQPEVSSISSEVLVEVLPGETSSAPKQSVPAEDVQQLYRQFRKAALESTARELRKQQAQRIQGQVEILNIPIDNISVSDFLSQLKQGVVFTPNVDHLMKLQKDVDFVKAYSKADYRVCDSQVLMFASKFLGTPIKAKISGSDLFPMFCEHHRHNEAIKIFLMGGAEGVADQALARINARIGREIVVQAHSPSFGFEKDEAECDRILEMIRQSPANVLVVGVGAPKQEKWIAKYRDHLPNIDIFLAVGAAIDFEAGNKPRAPQLISDLGLEWLYRLSTEPGRLWKRYLLDDFPFLWLVGRERLARLLRKPAAEDTYK
;
A
#
# COMPACT_ATOMS: atom_id res chain seq x y z
N MET A 1 14.63 34.34 52.44
CA MET A 1 15.26 33.10 51.93
C MET A 1 14.59 32.79 50.60
N GLU A 2 15.03 33.47 49.54
CA GLU A 2 16.09 33.05 48.59
C GLU A 2 15.56 32.01 47.60
N LEU A 3 15.20 32.45 46.38
CA LEU A 3 15.99 32.50 45.11
C LEU A 3 16.02 31.14 44.39
N GLN A 4 15.21 30.98 43.32
CA GLN A 4 15.57 30.99 41.88
C GLN A 4 16.13 29.68 41.28
N SER A 5 15.41 29.12 40.30
CA SER A 5 15.90 28.74 38.94
C SER A 5 14.75 28.04 38.16
N THR A 6 14.05 28.69 37.22
CA THR A 6 14.23 28.59 35.74
C THR A 6 14.18 27.19 35.11
N GLY A 7 13.24 26.97 34.19
CA GLY A 7 13.25 25.86 33.23
C GLY A 7 11.92 25.67 32.48
N GLN A 8 11.84 26.21 31.27
CA GLN A 8 10.73 26.13 30.30
C GLN A 8 10.48 24.69 29.79
N PHE A 9 9.27 24.36 29.33
CA PHE A 9 8.98 23.80 27.99
C PHE A 9 7.46 23.77 27.74
N PHE A 10 7.01 24.55 26.74
CA PHE A 10 5.69 24.49 26.13
C PHE A 10 5.75 23.49 24.96
N THR A 11 4.76 22.60 24.84
CA THR A 11 4.48 21.82 23.62
C THR A 11 3.02 22.03 23.22
N PRO A 12 2.71 22.55 22.03
CA PRO A 12 1.36 22.50 21.46
C PRO A 12 1.26 21.36 20.42
N GLY A 13 0.09 20.71 20.33
CA GLY A 13 -0.20 19.89 19.15
C GLY A 13 -1.24 18.78 19.31
N SER A 14 -2.49 19.11 19.66
CA SER A 14 -3.64 18.24 19.36
C SER A 14 -4.23 18.63 18.00
N ASN A 15 -3.80 17.95 16.93
CA ASN A 15 -4.43 18.07 15.61
C ASN A 15 -5.67 17.17 15.54
N ARG A 16 -6.83 17.73 15.90
CA ARG A 16 -8.14 17.33 15.37
C ARG A 16 -8.62 18.46 14.46
N ALA A 17 -8.21 18.44 13.20
CA ALA A 17 -8.81 19.27 12.13
C ALA A 17 -8.21 18.92 10.76
N THR A 18 -8.29 17.66 10.31
CA THR A 18 -8.03 17.30 8.91
C THR A 18 -8.87 16.09 8.51
N GLU A 19 -10.20 16.23 8.54
CA GLU A 19 -11.11 15.37 7.78
C GLU A 19 -12.52 15.98 7.77
N GLU A 20 -12.65 17.09 7.07
CA GLU A 20 -13.92 17.56 6.51
C GLU A 20 -13.57 18.42 5.29
N LEU A 21 -13.24 17.78 4.15
CA LEU A 21 -13.14 18.46 2.86
C LEU A 21 -13.06 17.49 1.67
N ILE A 22 -13.85 16.40 1.68
CA ILE A 22 -14.25 15.69 0.44
C ILE A 22 -15.67 15.15 0.62
N ASP A 23 -16.66 16.03 0.82
CA ASP A 23 -18.00 15.92 0.21
C ASP A 23 -18.82 17.17 0.57
N ALA A 24 -18.98 18.10 -0.38
CA ALA A 24 -20.01 19.14 -0.39
C ALA A 24 -19.84 20.01 -1.64
N SER A 25 -20.17 19.47 -2.81
CA SER A 25 -20.71 20.30 -3.90
C SER A 25 -22.09 20.78 -3.47
N GLY A 26 -22.16 21.87 -2.70
CA GLY A 26 -23.42 22.51 -2.32
C GLY A 26 -23.58 22.80 -0.83
N LEU A 27 -22.77 23.71 -0.28
CA LEU A 27 -23.13 24.51 0.90
C LEU A 27 -22.24 25.76 0.91
N GLN A 28 -22.83 26.92 0.65
CA GLN A 28 -22.23 28.20 1.01
C GLN A 28 -22.44 28.41 2.51
N PRO A 29 -21.39 28.64 3.32
CA PRO A 29 -21.57 29.23 4.62
C PRO A 29 -21.70 30.75 4.46
N GLU A 30 -22.79 31.31 5.00
CA GLU A 30 -23.02 32.75 5.12
C GLU A 30 -21.85 33.42 5.84
N VAL A 31 -21.14 34.30 5.12
CA VAL A 31 -20.14 35.20 5.70
C VAL A 31 -20.89 36.40 6.27
N SER A 32 -21.42 36.25 7.49
CA SER A 32 -22.10 37.34 8.21
C SER A 32 -21.74 37.39 9.69
N SER A 33 -20.47 37.25 10.07
CA SER A 33 -20.04 37.60 11.44
C SER A 33 -18.53 37.77 11.68
N ILE A 34 -17.71 38.10 10.68
CA ILE A 34 -16.32 38.52 10.97
C ILE A 34 -16.34 40.02 11.29
N SER A 35 -16.23 40.33 12.58
CA SER A 35 -16.05 41.69 13.10
C SER A 35 -14.85 42.38 12.43
N SER A 36 -15.00 43.67 12.14
CA SER A 36 -14.15 44.49 11.28
C SER A 36 -12.76 44.88 11.84
N GLU A 37 -12.19 44.13 12.80
CA GLU A 37 -10.83 44.38 13.30
C GLU A 37 -10.11 43.06 13.58
N VAL A 38 -9.09 42.74 12.76
CA VAL A 38 -8.12 41.68 13.08
C VAL A 38 -6.93 42.36 13.77
N LEU A 39 -6.79 42.20 15.09
CA LEU A 39 -5.61 42.63 15.82
C LEU A 39 -4.45 41.67 15.49
N VAL A 40 -3.41 42.18 14.82
CA VAL A 40 -2.13 41.47 14.69
C VAL A 40 -1.40 41.58 16.03
N GLU A 41 -1.24 40.47 16.73
CA GLU A 41 -0.50 40.40 17.99
C GLU A 41 1.01 40.43 17.68
N VAL A 42 1.64 41.57 17.93
CA VAL A 42 3.09 41.77 17.81
C VAL A 42 3.75 41.15 19.04
N LEU A 43 4.67 40.20 18.83
CA LEU A 43 5.47 39.57 19.89
C LEU A 43 6.11 40.64 20.80
N PRO A 44 6.10 40.48 22.13
CA PRO A 44 6.53 41.53 23.04
C PRO A 44 8.06 41.65 23.04
N GLY A 45 8.57 42.73 22.44
CA GLY A 45 10.02 43.00 22.40
C GLY A 45 10.46 44.31 21.78
N GLU A 46 9.61 45.03 21.03
CA GLU A 46 9.99 46.33 20.46
C GLU A 46 8.91 47.38 20.70
N THR A 47 9.22 48.35 21.57
CA THR A 47 8.49 49.61 21.66
C THR A 47 8.79 50.44 20.41
N SER A 48 7.95 50.33 19.38
CA SER A 48 8.02 51.18 18.19
C SER A 48 6.70 51.92 17.99
N SER A 49 6.77 53.25 18.04
CA SER A 49 5.70 54.21 17.81
C SER A 49 5.38 54.37 16.31
N ALA A 50 5.12 53.26 15.61
CA ALA A 50 4.65 53.28 14.24
C ALA A 50 3.11 53.33 14.19
N PRO A 51 2.49 54.11 13.27
CA PRO A 51 1.04 54.16 13.15
C PRO A 51 0.52 52.76 12.81
N LYS A 52 -0.44 52.23 13.60
CA LYS A 52 -1.18 51.02 13.26
C LYS A 52 -1.95 51.28 11.96
N GLN A 53 -1.35 50.94 10.81
CA GLN A 53 -2.05 50.96 9.53
C GLN A 53 -3.09 49.84 9.55
N SER A 54 -4.37 50.22 9.54
CA SER A 54 -5.47 49.29 9.34
C SER A 54 -5.39 48.75 7.92
N VAL A 55 -4.99 47.48 7.76
CA VAL A 55 -5.05 46.81 6.46
C VAL A 55 -6.53 46.51 6.17
N PRO A 56 -7.08 46.95 5.02
CA PRO A 56 -8.46 46.62 4.64
C PRO A 56 -8.69 45.11 4.69
N ALA A 57 -9.82 44.68 5.26
CA ALA A 57 -10.15 43.26 5.39
C ALA A 57 -10.15 42.52 4.03
N GLU A 58 -10.47 43.23 2.94
CA GLU A 58 -10.40 42.70 1.57
C GLU A 58 -8.97 42.33 1.15
N ASP A 59 -7.98 43.15 1.50
CA ASP A 59 -6.57 42.90 1.17
C ASP A 59 -6.04 41.69 1.94
N VAL A 60 -6.42 41.54 3.22
CA VAL A 60 -6.09 40.35 4.03
C VAL A 60 -6.73 39.09 3.44
N GLN A 61 -7.99 39.15 3.03
CA GLN A 61 -8.68 38.04 2.39
C GLN A 61 -8.10 37.70 1.01
N GLN A 62 -7.67 38.70 0.24
CA GLN A 62 -7.01 38.50 -1.04
C GLN A 62 -5.65 37.83 -0.87
N LEU A 63 -4.86 38.30 0.11
CA LEU A 63 -3.57 37.72 0.45
C LEU A 63 -3.73 36.26 0.93
N TYR A 64 -4.72 35.97 1.80
CA TYR A 64 -5.02 34.61 2.23
C TYR A 64 -5.43 33.69 1.06
N ARG A 65 -6.26 34.18 0.14
CA ARG A 65 -6.63 33.44 -1.08
C ARG A 65 -5.42 33.16 -1.97
N GLN A 66 -4.51 34.13 -2.14
CA GLN A 66 -3.28 33.96 -2.90
C GLN A 66 -2.35 32.93 -2.26
N PHE A 67 -2.12 33.01 -0.95
CA PHE A 67 -1.32 32.02 -0.23
C PHE A 67 -1.92 30.61 -0.31
N ARG A 68 -3.24 30.47 -0.07
CA ARG A 68 -3.92 29.17 -0.17
C ARG A 68 -3.84 28.59 -1.58
N LYS A 69 -4.03 29.41 -2.61
CA LYS A 69 -3.89 28.99 -4.01
C LYS A 69 -2.47 28.54 -4.32
N ALA A 70 -1.46 29.31 -3.91
CA ALA A 70 -0.06 28.96 -4.12
C ALA A 70 0.32 27.64 -3.40
N ALA A 71 -0.14 27.44 -2.17
CA ALA A 71 0.07 26.21 -1.41
C ALA A 71 -0.62 24.99 -2.06
N LEU A 72 -1.86 25.13 -2.52
CA LEU A 72 -2.56 24.07 -3.25
C LEU A 72 -1.85 23.74 -4.58
N GLU A 73 -1.38 24.75 -5.30
CA GLU A 73 -0.64 24.55 -6.56
C GLU A 73 0.74 23.91 -6.35
N SER A 74 1.44 24.22 -5.27
CA SER A 74 2.70 23.56 -4.94
C SER A 74 2.48 22.10 -4.57
N THR A 75 1.46 21.81 -3.74
CA THR A 75 1.10 20.44 -3.38
C THR A 75 0.67 19.64 -4.62
N ALA A 76 -0.16 20.22 -5.49
CA ALA A 76 -0.58 19.56 -6.72
C ALA A 76 0.59 19.32 -7.69
N ARG A 77 1.58 20.24 -7.75
CA ARG A 77 2.81 20.04 -8.54
C ARG A 77 3.65 18.88 -7.98
N GLU A 78 3.81 18.81 -6.67
CA GLU A 78 4.55 17.73 -6.02
C GLU A 78 3.85 16.37 -6.21
N LEU A 79 2.53 16.30 -6.03
CA LEU A 79 1.74 15.10 -6.29
C LEU A 79 1.85 14.63 -7.75
N ARG A 80 1.79 15.55 -8.72
CA ARG A 80 2.00 15.21 -10.14
C ARG A 80 3.41 14.68 -10.40
N LYS A 81 4.42 15.27 -9.77
CA LYS A 81 5.82 14.82 -9.89
C LYS A 81 5.99 13.42 -9.31
N GLN A 82 5.44 13.15 -8.13
CA GLN A 82 5.44 11.82 -7.50
C GLN A 82 4.69 10.80 -8.36
N GLN A 83 3.52 11.16 -8.89
CA GLN A 83 2.74 10.30 -9.77
C GLN A 83 3.49 10.00 -11.08
N ALA A 84 4.14 11.00 -11.68
CA ALA A 84 4.94 10.82 -12.90
C ALA A 84 6.18 9.95 -12.66
N GLN A 85 6.89 10.15 -11.55
CA GLN A 85 8.02 9.30 -11.14
C GLN A 85 7.57 7.87 -10.90
N ARG A 86 6.41 7.69 -10.28
CA ARG A 86 5.82 6.38 -10.04
C ARG A 86 5.45 5.66 -11.33
N ILE A 87 4.87 6.37 -12.31
CA ILE A 87 4.57 5.84 -13.64
C ILE A 87 5.86 5.45 -14.38
N GLN A 88 6.91 6.29 -14.31
CA GLN A 88 8.23 5.96 -14.89
C GLN A 88 8.91 4.78 -14.21
N GLY A 89 8.57 4.52 -12.93
CA GLY A 89 9.05 3.39 -12.15
C GLY A 89 8.22 2.12 -12.32
N GLN A 90 7.30 2.03 -13.28
CA GLN A 90 6.44 0.85 -13.48
C GLN A 90 6.78 0.08 -14.75
N VAL A 91 6.60 -1.24 -14.69
CA VAL A 91 6.63 -2.14 -15.83
C VAL A 91 5.21 -2.64 -16.05
N GLU A 92 4.68 -2.42 -17.24
CA GLU A 92 3.37 -2.94 -17.63
C GLU A 92 3.52 -4.35 -18.21
N ILE A 93 2.67 -5.28 -17.77
CA ILE A 93 2.54 -6.62 -18.36
C ILE A 93 1.04 -6.91 -18.44
N LEU A 94 0.53 -7.20 -19.64
CA LEU A 94 -0.90 -7.48 -19.89
C LEU A 94 -1.85 -6.41 -19.32
N ASN A 95 -1.48 -5.14 -19.52
CA ASN A 95 -2.20 -3.94 -19.03
C ASN A 95 -2.20 -3.75 -17.50
N ILE A 96 -1.37 -4.51 -16.78
CA ILE A 96 -1.22 -4.39 -15.33
C ILE A 96 0.13 -3.75 -15.02
N PRO A 97 0.16 -2.55 -14.41
CA PRO A 97 1.40 -1.93 -13.99
C PRO A 97 1.94 -2.60 -12.72
N ILE A 98 3.20 -3.00 -12.76
CA ILE A 98 3.97 -3.61 -11.67
C ILE A 98 5.07 -2.62 -11.29
N ASP A 99 5.17 -2.28 -10.01
CA ASP A 99 6.17 -1.34 -9.51
C ASP A 99 7.58 -1.97 -9.64
N ASN A 100 8.46 -1.28 -10.37
CA ASN A 100 9.82 -1.71 -10.70
C ASN A 100 10.84 -1.16 -9.69
N ILE A 101 10.75 -1.69 -8.48
CA ILE A 101 11.45 -1.23 -7.28
C ILE A 101 12.37 -2.33 -6.71
N SER A 102 13.46 -1.95 -6.05
CA SER A 102 14.31 -2.91 -5.33
C SER A 102 13.64 -3.30 -4.00
N VAL A 103 14.05 -4.43 -3.42
CA VAL A 103 13.55 -4.86 -2.09
C VAL A 103 13.82 -3.81 -1.02
N SER A 104 15.05 -3.29 -0.98
CA SER A 104 15.48 -2.30 0.03
C SER A 104 14.68 -1.01 -0.10
N ASP A 105 14.55 -0.48 -1.32
CA ASP A 105 13.79 0.74 -1.56
C ASP A 105 12.32 0.53 -1.17
N PHE A 106 11.73 -0.58 -1.57
CA PHE A 106 10.34 -0.91 -1.26
C PHE A 106 10.08 -0.93 0.25
N LEU A 107 10.88 -1.68 1.02
CA LEU A 107 10.71 -1.76 2.48
C LEU A 107 10.93 -0.40 3.16
N SER A 108 11.89 0.39 2.68
CA SER A 108 12.14 1.72 3.24
C SER A 108 11.00 2.71 3.00
N GLN A 109 10.36 2.62 1.83
CA GLN A 109 9.31 3.54 1.37
C GLN A 109 7.91 3.14 1.85
N LEU A 110 7.69 1.85 2.15
CA LEU A 110 6.41 1.35 2.62
C LEU A 110 6.14 1.87 4.04
N LYS A 111 5.35 2.96 4.13
CA LYS A 111 4.85 3.52 5.39
C LYS A 111 3.36 3.32 5.58
N GLN A 112 2.62 3.31 4.47
CA GLN A 112 1.18 3.12 4.42
C GLN A 112 0.77 2.57 3.05
N GLY A 113 -0.43 2.01 2.96
CA GLY A 113 -1.07 1.61 1.72
C GLY A 113 -1.26 0.09 1.56
N VAL A 114 -1.88 -0.26 0.44
CA VAL A 114 -2.24 -1.63 0.07
C VAL A 114 -1.21 -2.24 -0.87
N VAL A 115 -0.60 -3.36 -0.47
CA VAL A 115 0.42 -4.08 -1.23
C VAL A 115 -0.13 -5.40 -1.76
N PHE A 116 -0.13 -5.55 -3.08
CA PHE A 116 -0.43 -6.79 -3.78
C PHE A 116 0.82 -7.35 -4.46
N THR A 117 0.89 -8.69 -4.53
CA THR A 117 2.01 -9.42 -5.14
C THR A 117 1.52 -10.18 -6.38
N PRO A 118 1.29 -9.51 -7.52
CA PRO A 118 0.81 -10.17 -8.74
C PRO A 118 1.77 -11.26 -9.23
N ASN A 119 1.22 -12.42 -9.54
CA ASN A 119 1.84 -13.49 -10.34
C ASN A 119 0.97 -13.81 -11.57
N VAL A 120 1.37 -14.81 -12.36
CA VAL A 120 0.68 -15.20 -13.61
C VAL A 120 -0.82 -15.40 -13.42
N ASP A 121 -1.23 -16.12 -12.39
CA ASP A 121 -2.65 -16.36 -12.06
C ASP A 121 -3.42 -15.06 -11.76
N HIS A 122 -2.76 -14.07 -11.13
CA HIS A 122 -3.39 -12.77 -10.94
C HIS A 122 -3.59 -12.07 -12.29
N LEU A 123 -2.55 -12.02 -13.12
CA LEU A 123 -2.62 -11.40 -14.45
C LEU A 123 -3.71 -12.04 -15.30
N MET A 124 -3.84 -13.37 -15.25
CA MET A 124 -4.87 -14.10 -15.97
C MET A 124 -6.29 -13.85 -15.44
N LYS A 125 -6.48 -13.81 -14.12
CA LYS A 125 -7.75 -13.43 -13.50
C LYS A 125 -8.15 -12.00 -13.85
N LEU A 126 -7.19 -11.06 -13.87
CA LEU A 126 -7.41 -9.66 -14.22
C LEU A 126 -7.89 -9.47 -15.67
N GLN A 127 -7.61 -10.41 -16.58
CA GLN A 127 -8.15 -10.36 -17.94
C GLN A 127 -9.65 -10.70 -18.02
N LYS A 128 -10.24 -11.23 -16.95
CA LYS A 128 -11.60 -11.82 -16.96
C LYS A 128 -12.52 -11.29 -15.85
N ASP A 129 -11.97 -10.86 -14.72
CA ASP A 129 -12.70 -10.52 -13.50
C ASP A 129 -12.67 -9.00 -13.24
N VAL A 130 -13.77 -8.33 -13.60
CA VAL A 130 -13.92 -6.87 -13.47
C VAL A 130 -13.82 -6.42 -12.01
N ASP A 131 -14.34 -7.19 -11.06
CA ASP A 131 -14.26 -6.81 -9.64
C ASP A 131 -12.85 -6.97 -9.10
N PHE A 132 -12.07 -7.90 -9.65
CA PHE A 132 -10.66 -8.01 -9.33
C PHE A 132 -9.84 -6.84 -9.90
N VAL A 133 -10.18 -6.35 -11.10
CA VAL A 133 -9.60 -5.12 -11.66
C VAL A 133 -9.91 -3.92 -10.77
N LYS A 134 -11.15 -3.76 -10.30
CA LYS A 134 -11.53 -2.71 -9.34
C LYS A 134 -10.76 -2.82 -8.02
N ALA A 135 -10.52 -4.04 -7.53
CA ALA A 135 -9.70 -4.24 -6.34
C ALA A 135 -8.25 -3.81 -6.60
N TYR A 136 -7.67 -4.20 -7.73
CA TYR A 136 -6.31 -3.83 -8.14
C TYR A 136 -6.11 -2.33 -8.37
N SER A 137 -7.15 -1.59 -8.77
CA SER A 137 -7.06 -0.14 -8.93
C SER A 137 -6.94 0.59 -7.58
N LYS A 138 -7.27 -0.06 -6.47
CA LYS A 138 -7.10 0.46 -5.11
C LYS A 138 -5.75 0.11 -4.48
N ALA A 139 -4.88 -0.62 -5.20
CA ALA A 139 -3.57 -1.01 -4.68
C ALA A 139 -2.57 0.15 -4.75
N ASP A 140 -1.92 0.43 -3.63
CA ASP A 140 -0.85 1.40 -3.52
C ASP A 140 0.51 0.81 -3.86
N TYR A 141 0.67 -0.51 -3.96
CA TYR A 141 1.88 -1.16 -4.45
C TYR A 141 1.53 -2.49 -5.12
N ARG A 142 2.16 -2.76 -6.26
CA ARG A 142 2.04 -3.99 -7.05
C ARG A 142 3.43 -4.53 -7.31
N VAL A 143 3.93 -5.36 -6.40
CA VAL A 143 5.31 -5.87 -6.46
C VAL A 143 5.38 -7.25 -7.11
N CYS A 144 6.42 -7.50 -7.90
CA CYS A 144 6.53 -8.70 -8.74
C CYS A 144 6.68 -9.99 -7.91
N ASP A 145 5.69 -10.89 -7.92
CA ASP A 145 5.74 -12.10 -7.07
C ASP A 145 6.65 -13.22 -7.61
N SER A 146 6.75 -13.37 -8.94
CA SER A 146 7.37 -14.57 -9.53
C SER A 146 8.46 -14.29 -10.54
N GLN A 147 9.42 -15.23 -10.64
CA GLN A 147 10.45 -15.20 -11.69
C GLN A 147 9.86 -15.29 -13.10
N VAL A 148 8.68 -15.90 -13.25
CA VAL A 148 8.01 -15.98 -14.56
C VAL A 148 7.66 -14.58 -15.07
N LEU A 149 7.20 -13.68 -14.18
CA LEU A 149 6.96 -12.28 -14.56
C LEU A 149 8.26 -11.53 -14.82
N MET A 150 9.32 -11.82 -14.07
CA MET A 150 10.66 -11.29 -14.36
C MET A 150 11.11 -11.66 -15.78
N PHE A 151 10.97 -12.92 -16.19
CA PHE A 151 11.31 -13.38 -17.54
C PHE A 151 10.40 -12.76 -18.61
N ALA A 152 9.10 -12.69 -18.36
CA ALA A 152 8.16 -12.04 -19.26
C ALA A 152 8.52 -10.56 -19.48
N SER A 153 8.86 -9.84 -18.40
CA SER A 153 9.28 -8.44 -18.46
C SER A 153 10.54 -8.22 -19.30
N LYS A 154 11.54 -9.12 -19.15
CA LYS A 154 12.76 -9.14 -19.97
C LYS A 154 12.43 -9.38 -21.45
N PHE A 155 11.58 -10.36 -21.73
CA PHE A 155 11.12 -10.66 -23.09
C PHE A 155 10.36 -9.49 -23.73
N LEU A 156 9.57 -8.77 -22.94
CA LEU A 156 8.84 -7.57 -23.36
C LEU A 156 9.75 -6.34 -23.56
N GLY A 157 11.01 -6.40 -23.13
CA GLY A 157 12.00 -5.32 -23.26
C GLY A 157 12.00 -4.30 -22.12
N THR A 158 11.26 -4.55 -21.04
CA THR A 158 11.13 -3.68 -19.87
C THR A 158 11.40 -4.50 -18.61
N PRO A 159 12.66 -4.82 -18.28
CA PRO A 159 12.98 -5.76 -17.21
C PRO A 159 12.62 -5.23 -15.82
N ILE A 160 11.93 -6.06 -15.04
CA ILE A 160 11.72 -5.86 -13.61
C ILE A 160 13.05 -6.10 -12.87
N LYS A 161 13.32 -5.27 -11.86
CA LYS A 161 14.57 -5.25 -11.06
C LYS A 161 14.64 -6.39 -10.05
N ALA A 162 13.53 -6.67 -9.36
CA ALA A 162 13.51 -7.62 -8.26
C ALA A 162 12.21 -8.43 -8.21
N LYS A 163 12.36 -9.70 -7.80
CA LYS A 163 11.25 -10.55 -7.37
C LYS A 163 11.00 -10.30 -5.88
N ILE A 164 9.77 -9.92 -5.54
CA ILE A 164 9.28 -9.68 -4.18
C ILE A 164 8.00 -10.52 -4.02
N SER A 165 8.17 -11.83 -3.79
CA SER A 165 7.03 -12.74 -3.57
C SER A 165 6.36 -12.47 -2.24
N GLY A 166 5.08 -12.75 -2.07
CA GLY A 166 4.42 -12.60 -0.75
C GLY A 166 5.12 -13.39 0.36
N SER A 167 5.64 -14.56 -0.01
CA SER A 167 6.41 -15.46 0.85
C SER A 167 7.85 -15.02 1.14
N ASP A 168 8.40 -14.09 0.37
CA ASP A 168 9.68 -13.45 0.70
C ASP A 168 9.43 -12.13 1.42
N LEU A 169 8.44 -11.36 0.96
CA LEU A 169 8.06 -10.05 1.46
C LEU A 169 7.76 -10.09 2.95
N PHE A 170 6.87 -10.98 3.37
CA PHE A 170 6.42 -10.99 4.76
C PHE A 170 7.55 -11.25 5.76
N PRO A 171 8.40 -12.29 5.62
CA PRO A 171 9.55 -12.47 6.49
C PRO A 171 10.53 -11.29 6.45
N MET A 172 10.81 -10.73 5.27
CA MET A 172 11.69 -9.57 5.12
C MET A 172 11.11 -8.32 5.80
N PHE A 173 9.80 -8.11 5.73
CA PHE A 173 9.10 -7.01 6.41
C PHE A 173 9.24 -7.14 7.93
N CYS A 174 8.99 -8.33 8.49
CA CYS A 174 9.17 -8.59 9.91
C CYS A 174 10.63 -8.34 10.36
N GLU A 175 11.60 -8.77 9.55
CA GLU A 175 13.03 -8.57 9.84
C GLU A 175 13.43 -7.10 9.77
N HIS A 176 13.00 -6.39 8.72
CA HIS A 176 13.25 -4.96 8.56
C HIS A 176 12.71 -4.13 9.73
N HIS A 177 11.57 -4.55 10.31
CA HIS A 177 10.94 -3.89 11.44
C HIS A 177 11.22 -4.57 12.79
N ARG A 178 12.23 -5.45 12.88
CA ARG A 178 12.58 -6.19 14.11
C ARG A 178 12.66 -5.29 15.34
N HIS A 179 13.27 -4.12 15.22
CA HIS A 179 13.47 -3.17 16.32
C HIS A 179 12.49 -2.00 16.35
N ASN A 180 11.48 -1.98 15.48
CA ASN A 180 10.50 -0.90 15.43
C ASN A 180 9.24 -1.24 16.25
N GLU A 181 9.18 -0.82 17.50
CA GLU A 181 8.05 -1.09 18.42
C GLU A 181 6.71 -0.50 17.95
N ALA A 182 6.73 0.50 17.06
CA ALA A 182 5.51 1.06 16.49
C ALA A 182 4.82 0.10 15.51
N ILE A 183 5.54 -0.90 14.97
CA ILE A 183 4.95 -1.88 14.05
C ILE A 183 4.33 -3.01 14.85
N LYS A 184 3.00 -3.15 14.69
CA LYS A 184 2.15 -4.16 15.31
C LYS A 184 1.30 -4.83 14.24
N ILE A 185 1.46 -6.14 14.10
CA ILE A 185 0.91 -6.92 13.00
C ILE A 185 -0.29 -7.73 13.45
N PHE A 186 -1.37 -7.68 12.67
CA PHE A 186 -2.50 -8.61 12.73
C PHE A 186 -2.39 -9.62 11.58
N LEU A 187 -2.46 -10.92 11.87
CA LEU A 187 -2.52 -11.98 10.84
C LEU A 187 -3.95 -12.42 10.60
N MET A 188 -4.39 -12.40 9.35
CA MET A 188 -5.70 -12.93 8.95
C MET A 188 -5.54 -13.95 7.81
N GLY A 189 -5.74 -15.23 8.10
CA GLY A 189 -5.68 -16.29 7.09
C GLY A 189 -5.23 -17.64 7.60
N GLY A 190 -4.88 -18.53 6.67
CA GLY A 190 -4.60 -19.94 6.97
C GLY A 190 -5.84 -20.72 7.44
N ALA A 191 -5.68 -22.04 7.59
CA ALA A 191 -6.68 -22.87 8.25
C ALA A 191 -6.70 -22.60 9.77
N GLU A 192 -7.72 -23.11 10.47
CA GLU A 192 -7.84 -22.97 11.93
C GLU A 192 -6.52 -23.29 12.65
N GLY A 193 -6.07 -22.37 13.51
CA GLY A 193 -4.83 -22.46 14.28
C GLY A 193 -3.53 -22.15 13.51
N VAL A 194 -3.57 -22.01 12.18
CA VAL A 194 -2.37 -21.72 11.38
C VAL A 194 -1.87 -20.30 11.64
N ALA A 195 -2.76 -19.31 11.76
CA ALA A 195 -2.36 -17.94 12.03
C ALA A 195 -1.74 -17.79 13.42
N ASP A 196 -2.27 -18.47 14.43
CA ASP A 196 -1.72 -18.49 15.80
C ASP A 196 -0.34 -19.15 15.86
N GLN A 197 -0.14 -20.24 15.11
CA GLN A 197 1.17 -20.88 14.98
C GLN A 197 2.18 -19.94 14.31
N ALA A 198 1.79 -19.23 13.25
CA ALA A 198 2.63 -18.24 12.60
C ALA A 198 3.00 -17.10 13.57
N LEU A 199 2.03 -16.57 14.33
CA LEU A 199 2.25 -15.56 15.36
C LEU A 199 3.34 -16.00 16.35
N ALA A 200 3.19 -17.19 16.94
CA ALA A 200 4.14 -17.70 17.92
C ALA A 200 5.56 -17.84 17.35
N ARG A 201 5.67 -18.40 16.14
CA ARG A 201 6.97 -18.63 15.47
C ARG A 201 7.64 -17.31 15.05
N ILE A 202 6.87 -16.36 14.52
CA ILE A 202 7.39 -15.05 14.12
C ILE A 202 7.90 -14.31 15.36
N ASN A 203 7.10 -14.22 16.43
CA ASN A 203 7.50 -13.51 17.64
C ASN A 203 8.73 -14.14 18.28
N ALA A 204 8.83 -15.47 18.32
CA ALA A 204 10.02 -16.18 18.80
C ALA A 204 11.27 -15.87 17.94
N ARG A 205 11.12 -15.81 16.60
CA ARG A 205 12.21 -15.51 15.66
C ARG A 205 12.66 -14.05 15.73
N ILE A 206 11.72 -13.12 15.90
CA ILE A 206 11.97 -11.68 15.95
C ILE A 206 12.49 -11.24 17.33
N GLY A 207 12.10 -11.95 18.40
CA GLY A 207 12.52 -11.65 19.77
C GLY A 207 11.66 -10.59 20.46
N ARG A 208 10.48 -10.28 19.91
CA ARG A 208 9.46 -9.41 20.52
C ARG A 208 8.07 -9.77 20.01
N GLU A 209 7.07 -9.24 20.66
CA GLU A 209 5.67 -9.29 20.22
C GLU A 209 5.45 -8.29 19.06
N ILE A 210 5.89 -8.65 17.86
CA ILE A 210 5.64 -7.88 16.63
C ILE A 210 4.27 -8.21 16.04
N VAL A 211 3.88 -9.49 16.10
CA VAL A 211 2.52 -9.95 15.78
C VAL A 211 1.72 -9.95 17.07
N VAL A 212 0.74 -9.05 17.15
CA VAL A 212 -0.06 -8.81 18.38
C VAL A 212 -1.35 -9.62 18.40
N GLN A 213 -1.83 -10.03 17.22
CA GLN A 213 -3.06 -10.81 17.11
C GLN A 213 -3.10 -11.61 15.80
N ALA A 214 -3.82 -12.72 15.82
CA ALA A 214 -4.01 -13.60 14.69
C ALA A 214 -5.45 -14.11 14.64
N HIS A 215 -5.95 -14.39 13.44
CA HIS A 215 -7.24 -14.99 13.21
C HIS A 215 -7.25 -15.82 11.93
N SER A 216 -7.82 -17.03 12.01
CA SER A 216 -8.03 -17.90 10.85
C SER A 216 -9.53 -17.93 10.54
N PRO A 217 -9.98 -17.24 9.47
CA PRO A 217 -11.40 -17.14 9.15
C PRO A 217 -11.95 -18.44 8.56
N SER A 218 -13.27 -18.59 8.57
CA SER A 218 -13.94 -19.75 7.99
C SER A 218 -13.77 -19.82 6.46
N PHE A 219 -13.93 -21.01 5.88
CA PHE A 219 -13.89 -21.15 4.43
C PHE A 219 -15.09 -20.44 3.79
N GLY A 220 -14.82 -19.39 3.02
CA GLY A 220 -15.88 -18.62 2.37
C GLY A 220 -16.37 -17.43 3.20
N PHE A 221 -15.69 -17.08 4.29
CA PHE A 221 -16.02 -15.95 5.16
C PHE A 221 -16.26 -14.65 4.38
N GLU A 222 -15.62 -14.47 3.22
CA GLU A 222 -15.77 -13.27 2.39
C GLU A 222 -17.20 -13.06 1.86
N LYS A 223 -18.07 -14.08 2.00
CA LYS A 223 -19.49 -14.07 1.62
C LYS A 223 -20.42 -13.98 2.82
N ASP A 224 -19.90 -14.12 4.03
CA ASP A 224 -20.64 -13.96 5.29
C ASP A 224 -20.35 -12.58 5.85
N GLU A 225 -21.28 -11.64 5.65
CA GLU A 225 -21.15 -10.27 6.16
C GLU A 225 -21.03 -10.25 7.68
N ALA A 226 -21.72 -11.14 8.40
CA ALA A 226 -21.65 -11.17 9.85
C ALA A 226 -20.29 -11.66 10.36
N GLU A 227 -19.66 -12.61 9.65
CA GLU A 227 -18.28 -12.99 9.93
C GLU A 227 -17.29 -11.87 9.59
N CYS A 228 -17.47 -11.21 8.44
CA CYS A 228 -16.68 -10.04 8.08
C CYS A 228 -16.77 -8.95 9.15
N ASP A 229 -17.97 -8.61 9.63
CA ASP A 229 -18.17 -7.62 10.70
C ASP A 229 -17.44 -8.00 11.99
N ARG A 230 -17.48 -9.28 12.39
CA ARG A 230 -16.72 -9.78 13.55
C ARG A 230 -15.21 -9.65 13.35
N ILE A 231 -14.71 -9.95 12.16
CA ILE A 231 -13.29 -9.80 11.82
C ILE A 231 -12.88 -8.33 11.86
N LEU A 232 -13.69 -7.43 11.29
CA LEU A 232 -13.42 -5.99 11.32
C LEU A 232 -13.37 -5.46 12.74
N GLU A 233 -14.31 -5.87 13.59
CA GLU A 233 -14.31 -5.48 14.99
C GLU A 233 -13.09 -5.98 15.74
N MET A 234 -12.69 -7.24 15.50
CA MET A 234 -11.47 -7.80 16.08
C MET A 234 -10.23 -7.00 15.68
N ILE A 235 -10.12 -6.59 14.41
CA ILE A 235 -8.99 -5.79 13.92
C ILE A 235 -9.01 -4.38 14.52
N ARG A 236 -10.19 -3.73 14.62
CA ARG A 236 -10.34 -2.38 15.21
C ARG A 236 -10.01 -2.33 16.69
N GLN A 237 -10.34 -3.38 17.44
CA GLN A 237 -10.04 -3.49 18.87
C GLN A 237 -8.58 -3.85 19.14
N SER A 238 -7.86 -4.36 18.14
CA SER A 238 -6.43 -4.68 18.25
C SER A 238 -5.57 -3.41 18.18
N PRO A 239 -4.37 -3.42 18.78
CA PRO A 239 -3.41 -2.32 18.62
C PRO A 239 -2.63 -2.41 17.30
N ALA A 240 -3.04 -3.27 16.37
CA ALA A 240 -2.33 -3.46 15.12
C ALA A 240 -2.46 -2.25 14.20
N ASN A 241 -1.38 -1.97 13.47
CA ASN A 241 -1.33 -1.01 12.38
C ASN A 241 -0.90 -1.61 11.03
N VAL A 242 -0.63 -2.92 11.01
CA VAL A 242 -0.34 -3.68 9.80
C VAL A 242 -1.27 -4.88 9.74
N LEU A 243 -2.04 -5.03 8.67
CA LEU A 243 -2.87 -6.19 8.42
C LEU A 243 -2.25 -7.07 7.33
N VAL A 244 -1.93 -8.32 7.68
CA VAL A 244 -1.41 -9.32 6.75
C VAL A 244 -2.51 -10.31 6.43
N VAL A 245 -2.91 -10.37 5.16
CA VAL A 245 -4.01 -11.21 4.69
C VAL A 245 -3.46 -12.35 3.83
N GLY A 246 -3.76 -13.58 4.24
CA GLY A 246 -3.28 -14.82 3.62
C GLY A 246 -4.40 -15.82 3.34
N VAL A 247 -5.43 -15.40 2.60
CA VAL A 247 -6.58 -16.25 2.20
C VAL A 247 -6.61 -16.58 0.70
N GLY A 248 -5.62 -16.07 -0.04
CA GLY A 248 -5.43 -16.36 -1.46
C GLY A 248 -6.23 -15.46 -2.40
N ALA A 249 -5.74 -15.35 -3.63
CA ALA A 249 -6.32 -14.50 -4.65
C ALA A 249 -7.46 -15.18 -5.43
N PRO A 250 -8.53 -14.45 -5.77
CA PRO A 250 -8.69 -12.99 -5.67
C PRO A 250 -9.33 -12.51 -4.34
N LYS A 251 -9.55 -13.42 -3.38
CA LYS A 251 -10.38 -13.14 -2.19
C LYS A 251 -9.77 -12.06 -1.31
N GLN A 252 -8.48 -12.17 -1.01
CA GLN A 252 -7.79 -11.24 -0.14
C GLN A 252 -7.78 -9.82 -0.72
N GLU A 253 -7.55 -9.66 -2.03
CA GLU A 253 -7.52 -8.35 -2.66
C GLU A 253 -8.91 -7.72 -2.69
N LYS A 254 -9.94 -8.51 -3.03
CA LYS A 254 -11.33 -8.05 -3.02
C LYS A 254 -11.80 -7.67 -1.62
N TRP A 255 -11.44 -8.47 -0.61
CA TRP A 255 -11.80 -8.20 0.78
C TRP A 255 -11.13 -6.92 1.28
N ILE A 256 -9.82 -6.75 1.05
CA ILE A 256 -9.10 -5.52 1.40
C ILE A 256 -9.73 -4.32 0.68
N ALA A 257 -9.97 -4.42 -0.62
CA ALA A 257 -10.56 -3.34 -1.40
C ALA A 257 -11.97 -2.94 -0.93
N LYS A 258 -12.73 -3.88 -0.35
CA LYS A 258 -14.06 -3.64 0.20
C LYS A 258 -14.02 -2.97 1.58
N TYR A 259 -13.12 -3.41 2.46
CA TYR A 259 -13.19 -3.05 3.87
C TYR A 259 -12.04 -2.20 4.41
N ARG A 260 -10.98 -1.92 3.64
CA ARG A 260 -9.83 -1.12 4.12
C ARG A 260 -10.22 0.20 4.78
N ASP A 261 -11.22 0.89 4.23
CA ASP A 261 -11.66 2.21 4.71
C ASP A 261 -12.46 2.11 6.03
N HIS A 262 -12.80 0.89 6.47
CA HIS A 262 -13.44 0.60 7.77
C HIS A 262 -12.42 0.28 8.88
N LEU A 263 -11.11 0.31 8.56
CA LEU A 263 -10.01 -0.06 9.43
C LEU A 263 -9.01 1.10 9.57
N PRO A 264 -9.41 2.23 10.18
CA PRO A 264 -8.59 3.44 10.25
C PRO A 264 -7.32 3.27 11.12
N ASN A 265 -7.25 2.21 11.93
CA ASN A 265 -6.06 1.88 12.70
C ASN A 265 -4.97 1.18 11.88
N ILE A 266 -5.28 0.71 10.66
CA ILE A 266 -4.34 -0.02 9.81
C ILE A 266 -3.73 0.91 8.77
N ASP A 267 -2.43 1.11 8.86
CA ASP A 267 -1.65 1.89 7.90
C ASP A 267 -1.28 1.04 6.67
N ILE A 268 -0.92 -0.23 6.87
CA ILE A 268 -0.38 -1.11 5.82
C ILE A 268 -1.22 -2.39 5.68
N PHE A 269 -1.63 -2.69 4.45
CA PHE A 269 -2.31 -3.94 4.10
C PHE A 269 -1.42 -4.79 3.20
N LEU A 270 -1.05 -6.00 3.64
CA LEU A 270 -0.21 -6.93 2.89
C LEU A 270 -1.02 -8.14 2.43
N ALA A 271 -1.27 -8.27 1.12
CA ALA A 271 -1.91 -9.44 0.54
C ALA A 271 -0.84 -10.46 0.10
N VAL A 272 -0.56 -11.46 0.94
CA VAL A 272 0.65 -12.31 0.82
C VAL A 272 0.35 -13.78 0.53
N GLY A 273 -0.92 -14.15 0.35
CA GLY A 273 -1.31 -15.51 0.00
C GLY A 273 -0.83 -16.53 1.04
N ALA A 274 -0.10 -17.56 0.59
CA ALA A 274 0.33 -18.68 1.45
C ALA A 274 1.50 -18.33 2.41
N ALA A 275 1.91 -17.06 2.53
CA ALA A 275 3.00 -16.67 3.42
C ALA A 275 2.72 -17.03 4.89
N ILE A 276 1.48 -16.95 5.35
CA ILE A 276 1.10 -17.33 6.71
C ILE A 276 1.34 -18.84 6.95
N ASP A 277 0.95 -19.70 6.01
CA ASP A 277 1.23 -21.15 6.08
C ASP A 277 2.73 -21.46 6.11
N PHE A 278 3.54 -20.70 5.38
CA PHE A 278 5.00 -20.86 5.39
C PHE A 278 5.61 -20.44 6.73
N GLU A 279 5.18 -19.31 7.31
CA GLU A 279 5.66 -18.84 8.61
C GLU A 279 5.22 -19.77 9.76
N ALA A 280 4.02 -20.37 9.65
CA ALA A 280 3.56 -21.44 10.55
C ALA A 280 4.41 -22.72 10.44
N GLY A 281 5.11 -22.91 9.31
CA GLY A 281 5.89 -24.12 9.01
C GLY A 281 5.04 -25.30 8.54
N ASN A 282 3.79 -25.07 8.17
CA ASN A 282 2.87 -26.11 7.70
C ASN A 282 3.10 -26.47 6.23
N LYS A 283 3.79 -25.60 5.49
CA LYS A 283 4.19 -25.85 4.11
C LYS A 283 5.69 -25.65 3.95
N PRO A 284 6.39 -26.55 3.26
CA PRO A 284 7.79 -26.32 2.91
C PRO A 284 7.90 -25.23 1.84
N ARG A 285 8.88 -24.33 2.00
CA ARG A 285 9.30 -23.44 0.91
C ARG A 285 10.03 -24.25 -0.15
N ALA A 286 9.90 -23.86 -1.42
CA ALA A 286 10.77 -24.39 -2.45
C ALA A 286 12.23 -24.05 -2.11
N PRO A 287 13.20 -24.97 -2.33
CA PRO A 287 14.60 -24.65 -2.14
C PRO A 287 15.01 -23.41 -2.93
N GLN A 288 15.88 -22.58 -2.36
CA GLN A 288 16.24 -21.28 -2.94
C GLN A 288 16.72 -21.41 -4.40
N LEU A 289 17.57 -22.40 -4.69
CA LEU A 289 18.04 -22.69 -6.06
C LEU A 289 16.89 -22.95 -7.04
N ILE A 290 15.85 -23.66 -6.61
CA ILE A 290 14.67 -23.95 -7.44
C ILE A 290 13.83 -22.69 -7.66
N SER A 291 13.70 -21.86 -6.62
CA SER A 291 13.01 -20.56 -6.75
C SER A 291 13.77 -19.60 -7.66
N ASP A 292 15.11 -19.54 -7.56
CA ASP A 292 15.97 -18.66 -8.36
C ASP A 292 15.97 -19.05 -9.84
N LEU A 293 15.91 -20.35 -10.15
CA LEU A 293 15.73 -20.86 -11.51
C LEU A 293 14.31 -20.60 -12.07
N GLY A 294 13.39 -20.10 -11.25
CA GLY A 294 12.00 -19.88 -11.63
C GLY A 294 11.17 -21.16 -11.74
N LEU A 295 11.64 -22.25 -11.13
CA LEU A 295 10.98 -23.57 -11.12
C LEU A 295 10.12 -23.80 -9.87
N GLU A 296 9.89 -22.78 -9.05
CA GLU A 296 9.05 -22.87 -7.86
C GLU A 296 7.63 -23.34 -8.16
N TRP A 297 7.04 -22.94 -9.30
CA TRP A 297 5.73 -23.42 -9.72
C TRP A 297 5.73 -24.93 -9.97
N LEU A 298 6.80 -25.47 -10.55
CA LEU A 298 6.93 -26.91 -10.83
C LEU A 298 7.11 -27.70 -9.52
N TYR A 299 7.91 -27.18 -8.59
CA TYR A 299 8.03 -27.75 -7.25
C TYR A 299 6.67 -27.76 -6.52
N ARG A 300 5.94 -26.64 -6.56
CA ARG A 300 4.60 -26.59 -5.95
C ARG A 300 3.64 -27.58 -6.61
N LEU A 301 3.68 -27.70 -7.94
CA LEU A 301 2.86 -28.66 -8.68
C LEU A 301 3.15 -30.12 -8.27
N SER A 302 4.41 -30.48 -8.03
CA SER A 302 4.74 -31.83 -7.57
C SER A 302 4.28 -32.08 -6.12
N THR A 303 4.26 -31.05 -5.27
CA THR A 303 3.77 -31.17 -3.88
C THR A 303 2.25 -31.13 -3.75
N GLU A 304 1.56 -30.38 -4.61
CA GLU A 304 0.10 -30.18 -4.54
C GLU A 304 -0.57 -30.37 -5.92
N PRO A 305 -0.35 -31.52 -6.60
CA PRO A 305 -0.75 -31.71 -7.99
C PRO A 305 -2.25 -31.52 -8.18
N GLY A 306 -3.08 -32.12 -7.32
CA GLY A 306 -4.54 -32.07 -7.41
C GLY A 306 -5.13 -30.65 -7.39
N ARG A 307 -4.45 -29.71 -6.73
CA ARG A 307 -4.89 -28.30 -6.63
C ARG A 307 -4.31 -27.43 -7.75
N LEU A 308 -3.05 -27.66 -8.14
CA LEU A 308 -2.30 -26.74 -9.00
C LEU A 308 -2.27 -27.11 -10.48
N TRP A 309 -2.59 -28.35 -10.85
CA TRP A 309 -2.52 -28.78 -12.25
C TRP A 309 -3.45 -27.97 -13.17
N LYS A 310 -4.71 -27.76 -12.75
CA LYS A 310 -5.69 -26.97 -13.52
C LYS A 310 -5.20 -25.53 -13.66
N ARG A 311 -4.76 -24.94 -12.55
CA ARG A 311 -4.25 -23.58 -12.52
C ARG A 311 -3.10 -23.39 -13.52
N TYR A 312 -2.07 -24.23 -13.46
CA TYR A 312 -0.89 -24.02 -14.30
C TYR A 312 -1.09 -24.44 -15.76
N LEU A 313 -1.78 -25.54 -16.02
CA LEU A 313 -1.87 -26.10 -17.37
C LEU A 313 -3.09 -25.62 -18.15
N LEU A 314 -4.15 -25.14 -17.47
CA LEU A 314 -5.36 -24.64 -18.12
C LEU A 314 -5.50 -23.13 -17.94
N ASP A 315 -5.47 -22.65 -16.70
CA ASP A 315 -5.81 -21.24 -16.42
C ASP A 315 -4.66 -20.29 -16.77
N ASP A 316 -3.43 -20.68 -16.47
CA ASP A 316 -2.20 -19.88 -16.67
C ASP A 316 -1.59 -20.08 -18.06
N PHE A 317 -1.91 -21.16 -18.78
CA PHE A 317 -1.34 -21.45 -20.10
C PHE A 317 -1.55 -20.31 -21.14
N PRO A 318 -2.73 -19.66 -21.21
CA PRO A 318 -2.93 -18.52 -22.13
C PRO A 318 -1.99 -17.33 -21.89
N PHE A 319 -1.34 -17.24 -20.73
CA PHE A 319 -0.39 -16.18 -20.40
C PHE A 319 0.72 -16.05 -21.45
N LEU A 320 1.34 -17.16 -21.86
CA LEU A 320 2.46 -17.15 -22.80
C LEU A 320 2.05 -16.58 -24.16
N TRP A 321 0.86 -16.96 -24.63
CA TRP A 321 0.30 -16.45 -25.87
C TRP A 321 -0.03 -14.95 -25.78
N LEU A 322 -0.62 -14.50 -24.66
CA LEU A 322 -0.92 -13.10 -24.44
C LEU A 322 0.34 -12.23 -24.37
N VAL A 323 1.39 -12.69 -23.68
CA VAL A 323 2.68 -12.00 -23.62
C VAL A 323 3.35 -11.95 -25.01
N GLY A 324 3.25 -13.04 -25.79
CA GLY A 324 3.71 -13.06 -27.18
C GLY A 324 2.99 -12.04 -28.06
N ARG A 325 1.66 -11.93 -27.92
CA ARG A 325 0.85 -10.91 -28.61
C ARG A 325 1.21 -9.49 -28.19
N GLU A 326 1.41 -9.27 -26.90
CA GLU A 326 1.84 -7.97 -26.36
C GLU A 326 3.20 -7.57 -26.93
N ARG A 327 4.16 -8.50 -26.97
CA ARG A 327 5.48 -8.27 -27.57
C ARG A 327 5.35 -7.87 -29.04
N LEU A 328 4.56 -8.60 -29.82
CA LEU A 328 4.33 -8.28 -31.22
C LEU A 328 3.69 -6.89 -31.38
N ALA A 329 2.67 -6.57 -30.57
CA ALA A 329 2.04 -5.26 -30.59
C ALA A 329 3.02 -4.12 -30.25
N ARG A 330 3.92 -4.31 -29.25
CA ARG A 330 4.97 -3.34 -28.91
C ARG A 330 5.97 -3.14 -30.06
N LEU A 331 6.32 -4.20 -30.79
CA LEU A 331 7.22 -4.11 -31.94
C LEU A 331 6.58 -3.41 -33.14
N LEU A 332 5.28 -3.64 -33.36
CA LEU A 332 4.50 -2.99 -34.42
C LEU A 332 4.22 -1.51 -34.11
N ARG A 333 4.19 -1.13 -32.83
CA ARG A 333 4.05 0.25 -32.33
C ARG A 333 5.34 1.08 -32.40
N LYS A 334 6.30 0.77 -33.29
CA LYS A 334 7.55 1.56 -33.47
C LYS A 334 7.27 3.08 -33.46
N PRO A 335 8.15 3.88 -32.84
CA PRO A 335 7.84 5.24 -32.40
C PRO A 335 7.37 6.09 -33.58
N ALA A 336 6.34 6.91 -33.35
CA ALA A 336 6.13 8.08 -34.19
C ALA A 336 7.48 8.80 -34.25
N ALA A 337 7.94 9.08 -35.46
CA ALA A 337 9.21 9.71 -35.74
C ALA A 337 9.47 10.85 -34.74
N GLU A 338 10.70 10.93 -34.24
CA GLU A 338 11.25 12.22 -33.84
C GLU A 338 11.08 13.13 -35.06
N ASP A 339 10.02 13.93 -35.06
CA ASP A 339 9.90 15.07 -35.94
C ASP A 339 11.04 16.01 -35.59
N THR A 340 12.12 15.83 -36.35
CA THR A 340 13.00 16.85 -36.89
C THR A 340 12.44 18.27 -36.73
N TYR A 341 12.60 18.86 -35.55
CA TYR A 341 12.69 20.31 -35.44
C TYR A 341 14.14 20.66 -35.80
N LYS A 342 14.33 20.91 -37.10
CA LYS A 342 15.42 21.75 -37.61
C LYS A 342 15.30 23.16 -37.09
#